data_AF-A0A242MFI8-F1
#
_entry.id   AF-A0A242MFI8-F1
#
_cell.length_a   1.000
_cell.length_b   1.000
_cell.length_c   1.000
_cell.angle_alpha   90.00
_cell.angle_beta   90.00
_cell.angle_gamma   90.00
#
_symmetry.space_group_name_H-M   'P 1'
#
loop_
_entity.id
_entity.type
_entity.pdbx_description
1 polymer ?
#
loop_
_entity_poly.entity_id
_entity_poly.type
_entity_poly.pdbx_seq_one_letter_code
_entity_poly.pdbx_strand_id
1 'polypeptide(L)'
;MIDEHDEVRELTTDDLKTFERGENALPPSLRAKVGVRGSQKAPTKVPLSLRLSPQVVAAFKETGDGWQTRIDLVLSEWLKTHSPKELTV
;
A
#
# COMPACT_ATOMS: atom_id res chain seq x y z
N MET A 1 -21.12 -2.38 23.44
CA MET A 1 -22.44 -2.38 24.08
C MET A 1 -22.19 -2.05 25.52
N ILE A 2 -22.82 -1.00 26.03
CA ILE A 2 -22.50 -0.45 27.34
C ILE A 2 -23.62 -0.88 28.28
N ASP A 3 -23.29 -1.32 29.49
CA ASP A 3 -24.29 -1.66 30.51
C ASP A 3 -24.83 -0.41 31.23
N GLU A 4 -25.72 -0.60 32.20
CA GLU A 4 -26.33 0.49 32.97
C GLU A 4 -25.33 1.28 33.84
N HIS A 5 -24.10 0.81 33.99
CA HIS A 5 -23.03 1.46 34.75
C HIS A 5 -22.00 2.15 33.84
N ASP A 6 -22.33 2.35 32.57
CA ASP A 6 -21.44 2.87 31.55
C ASP A 6 -20.19 1.99 31.27
N GLU A 7 -20.22 0.70 31.63
CA GLU A 7 -19.12 -0.24 31.40
C GLU A 7 -19.27 -1.03 30.09
N VAL A 8 -18.13 -1.34 29.46
CA VAL A 8 -18.11 -2.14 28.22
C VAL A 8 -18.36 -3.61 28.57
N ARG A 9 -19.55 -4.11 28.25
CA ARG A 9 -19.94 -5.51 28.49
C ARG A 9 -19.46 -6.45 27.37
N GLU A 10 -19.34 -7.74 27.70
CA GLU A 10 -19.00 -8.81 26.76
C GLU A 10 -20.03 -8.96 25.62
N LEU A 11 -19.56 -9.26 24.41
CA LEU A 11 -20.40 -9.43 23.22
C LEU A 11 -21.04 -10.82 23.23
N THR A 12 -22.37 -10.87 23.33
CA THR A 12 -23.14 -12.12 23.37
C THR A 12 -23.70 -12.51 22.01
N THR A 13 -24.16 -13.75 21.87
CA THR A 13 -24.78 -14.25 20.62
C THR A 13 -26.08 -13.54 20.27
N ASP A 14 -26.82 -13.04 21.27
CA ASP A 14 -28.05 -12.27 21.03
C ASP A 14 -27.74 -10.90 20.42
N ASP A 15 -26.60 -10.30 20.77
CA ASP A 15 -26.15 -9.04 20.18
C ASP A 15 -25.84 -9.18 18.69
N LEU A 16 -25.30 -10.34 18.28
CA LEU A 16 -25.04 -10.64 16.87
C LEU A 16 -26.32 -10.64 16.02
N LYS A 17 -27.47 -10.99 16.61
CA LYS A 17 -28.75 -10.99 15.91
C LYS A 17 -29.27 -9.59 15.61
N THR A 18 -28.78 -8.58 16.33
CA THR A 18 -29.16 -7.18 16.14
C THR A 18 -28.34 -6.48 15.07
N PHE A 19 -27.25 -7.10 14.57
CA PHE A 19 -26.42 -6.50 13.54
C PHE A 19 -27.12 -6.44 12.19
N GLU A 20 -27.18 -5.24 11.63
CA GLU A 20 -27.70 -5.00 10.29
C GLU A 20 -26.59 -4.85 9.26
N ARG A 21 -26.93 -5.08 8.00
CA ARG A 21 -26.03 -4.78 6.88
C ARG A 21 -25.67 -3.30 6.89
N GLY A 22 -24.44 -2.97 6.52
CA GLY A 22 -23.99 -1.58 6.42
C GLY A 22 -24.87 -0.70 5.51
N GLU A 23 -25.56 -1.32 4.54
CA GLU A 23 -26.58 -0.67 3.72
C GLU A 23 -27.81 -0.18 4.48
N ASN A 24 -28.15 -0.75 5.64
CA ASN A 24 -29.27 -0.31 6.48
C ASN A 24 -28.77 0.49 7.68
N ALA A 25 -27.66 0.05 8.29
CA ALA A 25 -27.10 0.63 9.51
C ALA A 25 -26.37 1.98 9.30
N LEU A 26 -25.83 2.25 8.10
CA LEU A 26 -25.05 3.47 7.87
C LEU A 26 -25.91 4.62 7.32
N PRO A 27 -25.59 5.88 7.63
CA PRO A 27 -26.16 7.03 6.94
C PRO A 27 -25.65 7.14 5.48
N PRO A 28 -26.40 7.79 4.57
CA PRO A 28 -26.07 7.85 3.14
C PRO A 28 -24.64 8.33 2.82
N SER A 29 -24.13 9.29 3.59
CA SER A 29 -22.78 9.85 3.41
C SER A 29 -21.66 8.86 3.70
N LEU A 30 -21.89 7.89 4.60
CA LEU A 30 -20.93 6.84 4.93
C LEU A 30 -21.07 5.64 4.01
N ARG A 31 -22.29 5.29 3.58
CA ARG A 31 -22.53 4.24 2.56
C ARG A 31 -21.70 4.49 1.31
N ALA A 32 -21.65 5.73 0.84
CA ALA A 32 -20.87 6.13 -0.34
C ALA A 32 -19.35 5.97 -0.19
N LYS A 33 -18.84 5.79 1.03
CA LYS A 33 -17.40 5.64 1.33
C LYS A 33 -17.00 4.20 1.63
N VAL A 34 -17.96 3.31 1.86
CA VAL A 34 -17.69 1.87 2.08
C VAL A 34 -17.23 1.25 0.76
N GLY A 35 -16.09 0.56 0.78
CA GLY A 35 -15.54 -0.12 -0.41
C GLY A 35 -14.81 0.79 -1.40
N VAL A 36 -14.83 2.12 -1.20
CA VAL A 36 -14.07 3.05 -2.04
C VAL A 36 -12.63 3.12 -1.52
N ARG A 37 -11.72 2.43 -2.19
CA ARG A 37 -10.28 2.62 -1.97
C ARG A 37 -9.93 4.04 -2.45
N GLY A 38 -9.34 4.84 -1.55
CA GLY A 38 -8.89 6.19 -1.90
C GLY A 38 -7.86 6.17 -3.03
N SER A 39 -7.74 7.30 -3.74
CA SER A 39 -6.71 7.47 -4.77
C SER A 39 -5.33 7.12 -4.22
N GLN A 40 -4.51 6.47 -5.04
CA GLN A 40 -3.15 6.08 -4.66
C GLN A 40 -2.35 7.35 -4.33
N LYS A 41 -1.96 7.51 -3.07
CA LYS A 41 -1.26 8.72 -2.57
C LYS A 41 0.16 8.88 -3.14
N ALA A 42 0.76 7.82 -3.68
CA ALA A 42 2.12 7.84 -4.23
C ALA A 42 2.11 7.98 -5.75
N PRO A 43 3.07 8.71 -6.35
CA PRO A 43 3.23 8.75 -7.81
C PRO A 43 3.32 7.34 -8.38
N THR A 44 2.60 7.09 -9.47
CA THR A 44 2.65 5.81 -10.17
C THR A 44 4.03 5.62 -10.78
N LYS A 45 4.68 4.49 -10.45
CA LYS A 45 5.92 4.08 -11.12
C LYS A 45 5.66 3.94 -12.62
N VAL A 46 6.56 4.47 -13.44
CA VAL A 46 6.45 4.36 -14.90
C VAL A 46 7.06 3.03 -15.34
N PRO A 47 6.29 2.13 -15.97
CA PRO A 47 6.86 0.90 -16.52
C PRO A 47 7.82 1.24 -17.65
N LEU A 48 9.07 0.79 -17.55
CA LEU A 48 10.11 1.00 -18.54
C LEU A 48 10.75 -0.34 -18.93
N SER A 49 10.96 -0.55 -20.23
CA SER A 49 11.80 -1.64 -20.75
C SER A 49 13.21 -1.14 -21.00
N LEU A 50 14.13 -1.37 -20.05
CA LEU A 50 15.54 -1.02 -20.12
C LEU A 50 16.40 -2.30 -20.22
N ARG A 51 17.50 -2.25 -20.99
CA ARG A 51 18.52 -3.29 -21.01
C ARG A 51 19.64 -2.92 -20.03
N LEU A 52 19.97 -3.84 -19.14
CA LEU A 52 21.05 -3.71 -18.16
C LEU A 52 22.09 -4.82 -18.38
N SER A 53 23.31 -4.57 -17.91
CA SER A 53 24.39 -5.56 -17.96
C SER A 53 23.99 -6.85 -17.21
N PRO A 54 24.28 -8.05 -17.74
CA PRO A 54 23.88 -9.31 -17.12
C PRO A 54 24.37 -9.49 -15.68
N GLN A 55 25.59 -9.02 -15.37
CA GLN A 55 26.17 -9.09 -14.04
C GLN A 55 25.38 -8.28 -13.00
N VAL A 56 24.91 -7.10 -13.39
CA VAL A 56 24.08 -6.23 -12.52
C VAL A 56 22.75 -6.93 -12.22
N VAL A 57 22.09 -7.45 -13.25
CA VAL A 57 20.80 -8.14 -13.08
C VAL A 57 20.95 -9.39 -12.23
N ALA A 58 22.01 -10.18 -12.43
CA ALA A 58 22.29 -11.37 -11.63
C ALA A 58 22.46 -11.03 -10.14
N ALA A 59 23.33 -10.06 -9.83
CA ALA A 59 23.59 -9.64 -8.45
C ALA A 59 22.32 -9.17 -7.73
N PHE A 60 21.46 -8.38 -8.40
CA PHE A 60 20.19 -7.97 -7.79
C PHE A 60 19.21 -9.14 -7.65
N LYS A 61 19.10 -10.04 -8.64
CA LYS A 61 18.20 -11.20 -8.56
C LYS A 61 18.55 -12.16 -7.43
N GLU A 62 19.82 -12.31 -7.09
CA GLU A 62 20.28 -13.13 -5.96
C GLU A 62 19.74 -12.61 -4.61
N THR A 63 19.36 -11.34 -4.51
CA THR A 63 18.73 -10.76 -3.30
C THR A 63 17.28 -11.23 -3.08
N GLY A 64 16.73 -12.02 -4.01
CA GLY A 64 15.39 -12.58 -3.94
C GLY A 64 14.28 -11.59 -4.29
N ASP A 65 13.10 -11.80 -3.71
CA ASP A 65 11.92 -10.99 -3.98
C ASP A 65 12.18 -9.50 -3.70
N GLY A 66 11.60 -8.65 -4.56
CA GLY A 66 11.79 -7.20 -4.47
C GLY A 66 13.09 -6.68 -5.07
N TRP A 67 13.87 -7.50 -5.78
CA TRP A 67 15.10 -7.04 -6.45
C TRP A 67 14.90 -5.85 -7.40
N GLN A 68 13.73 -5.78 -8.07
CA GLN A 68 13.36 -4.62 -8.91
C GLN A 68 13.17 -3.34 -8.09
N THR A 69 12.63 -3.45 -6.87
CA THR A 69 12.53 -2.31 -5.95
C THR A 69 13.91 -1.91 -5.44
N ARG A 70 14.80 -2.87 -5.18
CA ARG A 70 16.17 -2.57 -4.74
C ARG A 70 16.97 -1.81 -5.81
N ILE A 71 16.87 -2.20 -7.08
CA ILE A 71 17.56 -1.46 -8.15
C ILE A 71 17.00 -0.04 -8.33
N ASP A 72 15.68 0.12 -8.23
CA ASP A 72 15.01 1.43 -8.25
C ASP A 72 15.48 2.34 -7.10
N LEU A 73 15.63 1.78 -5.89
CA LEU A 73 16.18 2.51 -4.74
C LEU A 73 17.63 2.94 -4.96
N VAL A 74 18.48 2.05 -5.49
CA VAL A 74 19.89 2.38 -5.77
C VAL A 74 20.01 3.49 -6.82
N LEU A 75 19.21 3.43 -7.89
CA LEU A 75 19.19 4.49 -8.90
C LEU A 75 18.69 5.82 -8.30
N SER A 76 17.68 5.76 -7.43
CA SER A 76 17.15 6.95 -6.74
C SER A 76 18.18 7.57 -5.79
N GLU A 77 18.91 6.75 -5.02
CA GLU A 77 19.99 7.19 -4.13
C GLU A 77 21.16 7.80 -4.92
N TRP A 78 21.53 7.18 -6.04
CA TRP A 78 22.59 7.69 -6.92
C TRP A 78 22.25 9.08 -7.45
N LEU A 79 21.00 9.33 -7.85
CA LEU A 79 20.52 10.64 -8.31
C LEU A 79 20.54 11.75 -7.24
N LYS A 80 20.62 11.41 -5.95
CA LYS A 80 20.76 12.42 -4.88
C LYS A 80 22.15 13.04 -4.85
N THR A 81 23.15 12.29 -5.29
CA THR A 81 24.56 12.65 -5.17
C THR A 81 25.25 12.88 -6.51
N HIS A 82 24.65 12.39 -7.60
CA HIS A 82 25.22 12.45 -8.94
C HIS A 82 24.20 12.97 -9.96
N SER A 83 24.71 13.63 -11.00
CA SER A 83 23.90 14.05 -12.14
C SER A 83 24.09 13.07 -13.31
N PRO A 84 23.01 12.61 -13.98
CA PRO A 84 23.14 11.80 -15.20
C PRO A 84 23.97 12.46 -16.30
N LYS A 85 24.13 13.79 -16.28
CA LYS A 85 24.93 14.55 -17.25
C LYS A 85 26.44 14.32 -17.09
N GLU A 86 26.88 13.84 -15.93
CA GLU A 86 28.29 13.54 -15.65
C GLU A 86 28.73 12.23 -16.29
N LEU A 87 27.77 11.35 -16.63
CA LEU A 87 28.05 10.10 -17.30
C LEU A 87 28.25 10.37 -18.80
N THR A 88 29.46 10.09 -19.29
CA THR A 88 29.73 9.99 -20.72
C THR A 88 29.59 8.52 -21.11
N VAL A 89 28.68 8.23 -22.05
CA VAL A 89 28.34 6.88 -22.52
C VAL A 89 29.00 6.62 -23.86
#